data_AF-A0A2D4U4F4-F1
#
_entry.id   AF-A0A2D4U4F4-F1
#
_cell.length_a   1.000
_cell.length_b   1.000
_cell.length_c   1.000
_cell.angle_alpha   90.00
_cell.angle_beta   90.00
_cell.angle_gamma   90.00
#
_symmetry.space_group_name_H-M   'P 1'
#
loop_
_entity.id
_entity.type
_entity.pdbx_description
1 polymer ?
#
loop_
_entity_poly.entity_id
_entity_poly.type
_entity_poly.pdbx_seq_one_letter_code
_entity_poly.pdbx_strand_id
1 'polypeptide(L)'
;MLKTHLPAKVKTAHTYALTLALLLITWLLCFAETLWSMVTIWLRSDTYAHGILIFPISLFLIWRKRRHIAATSLHPSYLALPVLLALVIIWFFANAVSVNVATQLAVVLMLPVLLWLCCGWQLLKLLRFPLFYLLFAVPMGENLVPWLQDITADITVVALQLSQIPVYREGLYLSTPTGLFLVAEACSGIRYLIASVALGTLYAYLTYTSRVKQAIFCIAAVIVPIVANGIRAYGIVLIASLTDMKHAVGVDHLIYGWLFFGLVIFIMFFVGGFFADKPVQVSACDTAEIKPLPKSVLFSGASVLLLPLLISLLLPPLAQQPRYYVQPLQQSLTPVAESVMLPKFTDSSAELAGTWQQQQHQIWFYAAFYQHTDDKKLVSWHNQPYQA
;
A
#
# COMPACT_ATOMS: atom_id res chain seq x y z
N MET A 1 -27.21 43.34 -21.05
CA MET A 1 -26.14 42.71 -20.24
C MET A 1 -26.67 42.44 -18.82
N LEU A 2 -27.35 41.31 -18.60
CA LEU A 2 -27.69 40.89 -17.24
C LEU A 2 -26.47 40.18 -16.63
N LYS A 3 -25.70 40.89 -15.79
CA LYS A 3 -24.78 40.23 -14.86
C LYS A 3 -25.65 39.57 -13.79
N THR A 4 -25.93 38.28 -13.96
CA THR A 4 -26.54 37.44 -12.92
C THR A 4 -25.62 37.43 -11.70
N HIS A 5 -25.91 38.26 -10.72
CA HIS A 5 -25.23 38.26 -9.43
C HIS A 5 -25.57 36.95 -8.71
N LEU A 6 -24.72 35.93 -8.87
CA LEU A 6 -24.81 34.75 -8.02
C LEU A 6 -24.79 35.18 -6.54
N PRO A 7 -25.63 34.57 -5.67
CA PRO A 7 -25.65 34.89 -4.25
C PRO A 7 -24.24 34.76 -3.67
N ALA A 8 -23.83 35.67 -2.79
CA ALA A 8 -22.48 35.70 -2.21
C ALA A 8 -22.05 34.33 -1.63
N LYS A 9 -22.99 33.60 -1.02
CA LYS A 9 -22.79 32.25 -0.49
C LYS A 9 -22.37 31.21 -1.56
N VAL A 10 -22.90 31.32 -2.78
CA VAL A 10 -22.57 30.42 -3.90
C VAL A 10 -21.18 30.71 -4.46
N LYS A 11 -20.80 32.00 -4.56
CA LYS A 11 -19.45 32.40 -5.00
C LYS A 11 -18.37 31.92 -4.04
N THR A 12 -18.62 32.01 -2.73
CA THR A 12 -17.67 31.53 -1.73
C THR A 12 -17.52 30.02 -1.82
N ALA A 13 -18.61 29.25 -1.94
CA ALA A 13 -18.56 27.79 -2.11
C ALA A 13 -17.79 27.35 -3.37
N HIS A 14 -17.95 28.06 -4.50
CA HIS A 14 -17.14 27.81 -5.70
C HIS A 14 -15.65 28.04 -5.48
N THR A 15 -15.27 29.04 -4.69
CA THR A 15 -13.86 29.32 -4.38
C THR A 15 -13.23 28.18 -3.60
N TYR A 16 -13.93 27.62 -2.61
CA TYR A 16 -13.48 26.42 -1.89
C TYR A 16 -13.30 25.23 -2.82
N ALA A 17 -14.29 24.95 -3.68
CA ALA A 17 -14.22 23.84 -4.62
C ALA A 17 -13.03 23.98 -5.59
N LEU A 18 -12.81 25.18 -6.14
CA LEU A 18 -11.69 25.45 -7.04
C LEU A 18 -10.34 25.34 -6.34
N THR A 19 -10.18 25.91 -5.15
CA THR A 19 -8.92 25.82 -4.39
C THR A 19 -8.61 24.37 -4.00
N LEU A 20 -9.60 23.63 -3.52
CA LEU A 20 -9.42 22.22 -3.18
C LEU A 20 -9.09 21.39 -4.43
N ALA A 21 -9.80 21.60 -5.55
CA ALA A 21 -9.51 20.92 -6.80
C ALA A 21 -8.09 21.19 -7.28
N LEU A 22 -7.62 22.45 -7.22
CA LEU A 22 -6.26 22.78 -7.62
C LEU A 22 -5.21 22.14 -6.72
N LEU A 23 -5.41 22.13 -5.39
CA LEU A 23 -4.51 21.44 -4.46
C LEU A 23 -4.50 19.92 -4.67
N LEU A 24 -5.66 19.32 -4.95
CA LEU A 24 -5.77 17.89 -5.28
C LEU A 24 -5.08 17.57 -6.61
N ILE A 25 -5.18 18.44 -7.61
CA ILE A 25 -4.43 18.29 -8.88
C ILE A 25 -2.93 18.42 -8.62
N THR A 26 -2.48 19.41 -7.85
CA THR A 26 -1.06 19.54 -7.48
C THR A 26 -0.56 18.31 -6.75
N TRP A 27 -1.30 17.82 -5.76
CA TRP A 27 -0.99 16.59 -5.04
C TRP A 27 -0.94 15.38 -6.00
N LEU A 28 -1.94 15.22 -6.87
CA LEU A 28 -1.99 14.10 -7.82
C LEU A 28 -0.77 14.11 -8.75
N LEU A 29 -0.38 15.28 -9.25
CA LEU A 29 0.77 15.42 -10.16
C LEU A 29 2.11 15.21 -9.44
N CYS A 30 2.30 15.79 -8.25
CA CYS A 30 3.54 15.67 -7.48
C CYS A 30 3.79 14.25 -6.94
N PHE A 31 2.72 13.51 -6.65
CA PHE A 31 2.80 12.17 -6.06
C PHE A 31 2.29 11.07 -7.00
N ALA A 32 2.23 11.36 -8.30
CA ALA A 32 1.69 10.46 -9.33
C ALA A 32 2.37 9.08 -9.34
N GLU A 33 3.70 9.04 -9.20
CA GLU A 33 4.48 7.79 -9.20
C GLU A 33 4.12 6.90 -8.00
N THR A 34 4.00 7.47 -6.80
CA THR A 34 3.59 6.73 -5.60
C THR A 34 2.16 6.19 -5.74
N LEU A 35 1.24 7.01 -6.27
CA LEU A 35 -0.14 6.59 -6.52
C LEU A 35 -0.23 5.50 -7.59
N TRP A 36 0.57 5.60 -8.65
CA TRP A 36 0.66 4.58 -9.68
C TRP A 36 1.21 3.27 -9.15
N SER A 37 2.24 3.33 -8.30
CA SER A 37 2.76 2.17 -7.57
C SER A 37 1.68 1.46 -6.75
N MET A 38 0.79 2.19 -6.07
CA MET A 38 -0.32 1.58 -5.35
C MET A 38 -1.30 0.87 -6.31
N VAL A 39 -1.67 1.52 -7.41
CA VAL A 39 -2.56 0.94 -8.44
C VAL A 39 -1.97 -0.32 -9.05
N THR A 40 -0.68 -0.32 -9.39
CA THR A 40 -0.03 -1.50 -9.97
C THR A 40 0.02 -2.66 -8.97
N ILE A 41 0.24 -2.40 -7.68
CA ILE A 41 0.18 -3.43 -6.63
C ILE A 41 -1.24 -4.01 -6.53
N TRP A 42 -2.29 -3.20 -6.54
CA TRP A 42 -3.67 -3.70 -6.46
C TRP A 42 -4.06 -4.57 -7.65
N LEU A 43 -3.55 -4.25 -8.85
CA LEU A 43 -3.86 -4.99 -10.07
C LEU A 43 -3.02 -6.27 -10.22
N ARG A 44 -1.82 -6.32 -9.65
CA ARG A 44 -0.92 -7.48 -9.75
C ARG A 44 -1.03 -8.45 -8.57
N SER A 45 -1.42 -7.98 -7.39
CA SER A 45 -1.47 -8.76 -6.17
C SER A 45 -2.89 -8.98 -5.67
N ASP A 46 -3.30 -10.24 -5.68
CA ASP A 46 -4.56 -10.73 -5.14
C ASP A 46 -4.76 -10.37 -3.65
N THR A 47 -3.66 -10.22 -2.90
CA THR A 47 -3.66 -9.80 -1.50
C THR A 47 -4.21 -8.39 -1.32
N TYR A 48 -3.89 -7.49 -2.25
CA TYR A 48 -4.21 -6.06 -2.16
C TYR A 48 -5.32 -5.60 -3.11
N ALA A 49 -5.91 -6.50 -3.89
CA ALA A 49 -6.97 -6.19 -4.85
C ALA A 49 -8.17 -5.45 -4.24
N HIS A 50 -8.44 -5.64 -2.94
CA HIS A 50 -9.49 -4.93 -2.20
C HIS A 50 -9.31 -3.39 -2.22
N GLY A 51 -8.08 -2.89 -2.38
CA GLY A 51 -7.75 -1.46 -2.44
C GLY A 51 -8.53 -0.68 -3.51
N ILE A 52 -8.85 -1.33 -4.64
CA ILE A 52 -9.64 -0.76 -5.73
C ILE A 52 -11.02 -0.31 -5.24
N LEU A 53 -11.64 -1.07 -4.32
CA LEU A 53 -12.99 -0.78 -3.81
C LEU A 53 -12.98 0.27 -2.69
N ILE A 54 -11.85 0.53 -2.03
CA ILE A 54 -11.77 1.46 -0.91
C ILE A 54 -12.09 2.90 -1.36
N PHE A 55 -11.61 3.33 -2.53
CA PHE A 55 -11.89 4.66 -3.09
C PHE A 55 -13.38 4.92 -3.38
N PRO A 56 -14.08 4.08 -4.18
CA PRO A 56 -15.50 4.29 -4.47
C PRO A 56 -16.36 4.19 -3.20
N ILE A 57 -16.01 3.31 -2.24
CA ILE A 57 -16.69 3.26 -0.94
C ILE A 57 -16.51 4.59 -0.19
N SER A 58 -15.29 5.11 -0.12
CA SER A 58 -15.02 6.39 0.55
C SER A 58 -15.80 7.54 -0.08
N LEU A 59 -15.85 7.60 -1.41
CA LEU A 59 -16.62 8.59 -2.15
C LEU A 59 -18.12 8.47 -1.87
N PHE A 60 -18.66 7.24 -1.86
CA PHE A 60 -20.05 6.97 -1.51
C PHE A 60 -20.38 7.42 -0.08
N LEU A 61 -19.49 7.16 0.89
CA LEU A 61 -19.67 7.59 2.27
C LEU A 61 -19.66 9.12 2.42
N ILE A 62 -18.80 9.82 1.66
CA ILE A 62 -18.80 11.29 1.59
C ILE A 62 -20.13 11.78 0.98
N TRP A 63 -20.57 11.19 -0.13
CA TRP A 63 -21.83 11.54 -0.80
C TRP A 63 -23.06 11.34 0.10
N ARG A 64 -23.09 10.29 0.92
CA ARG A 64 -24.14 10.05 1.93
C ARG A 64 -24.23 11.20 2.94
N LYS A 65 -23.11 11.88 3.21
CA LYS A 65 -23.05 13.03 4.13
C LYS A 65 -23.29 14.39 3.48
N ARG A 66 -23.58 14.49 2.17
CA ARG A 66 -23.75 15.77 1.44
C ARG A 66 -24.65 16.82 2.12
N ARG A 67 -25.75 16.39 2.74
CA ARG A 67 -26.66 17.29 3.47
C ARG A 67 -26.00 17.88 4.72
N HIS A 68 -25.24 17.07 5.45
CA HIS A 68 -24.49 17.50 6.63
C HIS A 68 -23.29 18.38 6.21
N ILE A 69 -22.63 18.06 5.09
CA ILE A 69 -21.56 18.89 4.52
C ILE A 69 -22.09 20.29 4.20
N ALA A 70 -23.25 20.39 3.56
CA ALA A 70 -23.88 21.67 3.24
C ALA A 70 -24.29 22.49 4.48
N ALA A 71 -24.51 21.83 5.61
CA ALA A 71 -24.84 22.43 6.91
C ALA A 71 -23.62 22.67 7.81
N THR A 72 -22.39 22.35 7.36
CA THR A 72 -21.18 22.53 8.17
C THR A 72 -20.53 23.88 7.88
N SER A 73 -20.10 24.59 8.91
CA SER A 73 -19.35 25.84 8.76
C SER A 73 -17.95 25.58 8.20
N LEU A 74 -17.49 26.45 7.30
CA LEU A 74 -16.20 26.34 6.62
C LEU A 74 -15.23 27.42 7.12
N HIS A 75 -14.13 26.97 7.71
CA HIS A 75 -13.10 27.83 8.31
C HIS A 75 -11.71 27.31 7.95
N PRO A 76 -10.99 27.95 7.02
CA PRO A 76 -9.65 27.54 6.62
C PRO A 76 -8.70 27.60 7.82
N SER A 77 -7.77 26.66 7.91
CA SER A 77 -6.94 26.48 9.11
C SER A 77 -5.48 26.22 8.76
N TYR A 78 -4.62 27.22 8.94
CA TYR A 78 -3.16 27.08 8.75
C TYR A 78 -2.49 26.11 9.74
N LEU A 79 -3.18 25.70 10.81
CA LEU A 79 -2.70 24.64 11.70
C LEU A 79 -2.49 23.29 10.97
N ALA A 80 -3.09 23.10 9.80
CA ALA A 80 -2.86 21.94 8.96
C ALA A 80 -1.50 21.99 8.23
N LEU A 81 -0.91 23.18 8.06
CA LEU A 81 0.30 23.37 7.23
C LEU A 81 1.55 22.68 7.83
N PRO A 82 1.83 22.76 9.16
CA PRO A 82 2.94 21.99 9.74
C PRO A 82 2.76 20.48 9.61
N VAL A 83 1.52 19.98 9.70
CA VAL A 83 1.21 18.55 9.52
C VAL A 83 1.40 18.14 8.06
N LEU A 84 0.96 18.98 7.11
CA LEU A 84 1.18 18.75 5.69
C LEU A 84 2.67 18.70 5.37
N LEU A 85 3.45 19.67 5.90
CA LEU A 85 4.89 19.72 5.73
C LEU A 85 5.56 18.48 6.32
N ALA A 86 5.18 18.05 7.52
CA ALA A 86 5.70 16.83 8.12
C ALA A 86 5.44 15.58 7.25
N LEU A 87 4.22 15.44 6.69
CA LEU A 87 3.91 14.34 5.77
C LEU A 87 4.73 14.39 4.48
N VAL A 88 4.95 15.59 3.93
CA VAL A 88 5.80 15.77 2.74
C VAL A 88 7.26 15.43 3.03
N ILE A 89 7.77 15.81 4.22
CA ILE A 89 9.12 15.46 4.67
C ILE A 89 9.24 13.94 4.85
N ILE A 90 8.28 13.30 5.52
CA ILE A 90 8.24 11.83 5.69
C ILE A 90 8.24 11.15 4.33
N TRP A 91 7.39 11.61 3.41
CA TRP A 91 7.35 11.08 2.05
C TRP A 91 8.70 11.24 1.35
N PHE A 92 9.32 12.41 1.42
CA PHE A 92 10.58 12.70 0.73
C PHE A 92 11.70 11.78 1.22
N PHE A 93 11.88 11.65 2.53
CA PHE A 93 12.89 10.76 3.09
C PHE A 93 12.58 9.29 2.82
N ALA A 94 11.32 8.86 2.98
CA ALA A 94 10.91 7.50 2.67
C ALA A 94 11.15 7.14 1.19
N ASN A 95 10.91 8.08 0.28
CA ASN A 95 11.19 7.93 -1.14
C ASN A 95 12.70 7.83 -1.41
N ALA A 96 13.51 8.63 -0.70
CA ALA A 96 14.96 8.61 -0.83
C ALA A 96 15.61 7.27 -0.38
N VAL A 97 14.97 6.54 0.54
CA VAL A 97 15.40 5.21 1.00
C VAL A 97 14.53 4.05 0.47
N SER A 98 13.68 4.30 -0.53
CA SER A 98 12.82 3.31 -1.17
C SER A 98 11.87 2.54 -0.23
N VAL A 99 11.35 3.20 0.82
CA VAL A 99 10.37 2.62 1.75
C VAL A 99 8.94 2.91 1.27
N ASN A 100 8.45 2.04 0.37
CA ASN A 100 7.16 2.20 -0.31
C ASN A 100 5.96 2.36 0.64
N VAL A 101 5.88 1.56 1.71
CA VAL A 101 4.75 1.65 2.65
C VAL A 101 4.66 3.03 3.30
N ALA A 102 5.81 3.63 3.64
CA ALA A 102 5.85 4.95 4.26
C ALA A 102 5.51 6.07 3.27
N THR A 103 5.96 5.99 2.01
CA THR A 103 5.58 6.96 0.96
C THR A 103 4.07 6.90 0.69
N GLN A 104 3.51 5.71 0.52
CA GLN A 104 2.09 5.51 0.24
C GLN A 104 1.20 5.97 1.41
N LEU A 105 1.58 5.67 2.65
CA LEU A 105 0.87 6.13 3.84
C LEU A 105 0.87 7.66 3.94
N ALA A 106 2.02 8.29 3.71
CA ALA A 106 2.15 9.75 3.75
C ALA A 106 1.23 10.41 2.70
N VAL A 107 1.26 9.92 1.45
CA VAL A 107 0.45 10.45 0.34
C VAL A 107 -1.05 10.33 0.64
N VAL A 108 -1.52 9.19 1.17
CA VAL A 108 -2.93 9.03 1.55
C VAL A 108 -3.32 9.95 2.71
N LEU A 109 -2.45 10.11 3.71
CA LEU A 109 -2.70 11.00 4.85
C LEU A 109 -2.68 12.49 4.49
N MET A 110 -2.07 12.88 3.36
CA MET A 110 -2.15 14.27 2.89
C MET A 110 -3.59 14.66 2.54
N LEU A 111 -4.44 13.74 2.06
CA LEU A 111 -5.82 14.03 1.68
C LEU A 111 -6.68 14.63 2.82
N PRO A 112 -6.79 14.01 4.02
CA PRO A 112 -7.51 14.63 5.13
C PRO A 112 -6.87 15.94 5.60
N VAL A 113 -5.55 16.10 5.47
CA VAL A 113 -4.84 17.33 5.86
C VAL A 113 -5.11 18.47 4.88
N LEU A 114 -5.16 18.20 3.58
CA LEU A 114 -5.55 19.18 2.55
C LEU A 114 -7.00 19.64 2.77
N LEU A 115 -7.90 18.71 3.10
CA LEU A 115 -9.28 19.07 3.46
C LEU A 115 -9.32 19.94 4.73
N TRP A 116 -8.52 19.62 5.74
CA TRP A 116 -8.42 20.43 6.96
C TRP A 116 -7.87 21.84 6.69
N LEU A 117 -6.84 21.95 5.85
CA LEU A 117 -6.25 23.22 5.45
C LEU A 117 -7.29 24.12 4.77
N CYS A 118 -8.02 23.58 3.79
CA CYS A 118 -9.02 24.34 3.03
C CYS A 118 -10.29 24.60 3.83
N CYS A 119 -10.93 23.54 4.33
CA CYS A 119 -12.31 23.58 4.81
C CYS A 119 -12.43 23.62 6.34
N GLY A 120 -11.33 23.35 7.05
CA GLY A 120 -11.29 23.43 8.51
C GLY A 120 -11.57 22.13 9.24
N TRP A 121 -11.40 22.21 10.55
CA TRP A 121 -11.48 21.06 11.46
C TRP A 121 -12.88 20.45 11.55
N GLN A 122 -13.93 21.27 11.40
CA GLN A 122 -15.31 20.82 11.51
C GLN A 122 -15.69 19.88 10.35
N LEU A 123 -15.30 20.22 9.12
CA LEU A 123 -15.53 19.35 7.98
C LEU A 123 -14.69 18.07 8.05
N LEU A 124 -13.42 18.17 8.47
CA LEU A 124 -12.59 16.98 8.71
C LEU A 124 -13.22 16.06 9.77
N LYS A 125 -13.72 16.60 10.89
CA LYS A 125 -14.43 15.81 11.91
C LYS A 125 -15.66 15.09 11.35
N LEU A 126 -16.44 15.76 10.50
CA LEU A 126 -17.60 15.16 9.84
C LEU A 126 -17.18 14.01 8.90
N LEU A 127 -16.10 14.19 8.14
CA LEU A 127 -15.62 13.26 7.12
C LEU A 127 -14.48 12.35 7.57
N ARG A 128 -14.14 12.34 8.86
CA ARG A 128 -13.00 11.58 9.39
C ARG A 128 -13.05 10.10 9.00
N PHE A 129 -14.21 9.45 9.16
CA PHE A 129 -14.31 8.03 8.84
C PHE A 129 -14.07 7.76 7.35
N PRO A 130 -14.82 8.38 6.41
CA PRO A 130 -14.53 8.21 4.97
C PRO A 130 -13.08 8.49 4.57
N LEU A 131 -12.43 9.49 5.17
CA LEU A 131 -11.06 9.88 4.82
C LEU A 131 -10.01 8.94 5.40
N PHE A 132 -10.14 8.54 6.66
CA PHE A 132 -9.23 7.57 7.27
C PHE A 132 -9.50 6.14 6.78
N TYR A 133 -10.68 5.85 6.24
CA TYR A 133 -10.97 4.58 5.56
C TYR A 133 -10.07 4.37 4.32
N LEU A 134 -9.59 5.45 3.68
CA LEU A 134 -8.61 5.37 2.59
C LEU A 134 -7.28 4.73 3.01
N LEU A 135 -6.96 4.69 4.30
CA LEU A 135 -5.75 3.99 4.77
C LEU A 135 -5.78 2.50 4.47
N PHE A 136 -6.97 1.89 4.37
CA PHE A 136 -7.11 0.50 3.93
C PHE A 136 -6.76 0.28 2.46
N ALA A 137 -6.59 1.35 1.66
CA ALA A 137 -6.11 1.22 0.30
C ALA A 137 -4.58 1.09 0.22
N VAL A 138 -3.85 1.48 1.27
CA VAL A 138 -2.38 1.40 1.29
C VAL A 138 -1.98 -0.07 1.36
N PRO A 139 -1.22 -0.61 0.38
CA PRO A 139 -0.76 -1.99 0.43
C PRO A 139 0.31 -2.14 1.51
N MET A 140 -0.14 -2.54 2.70
CA MET A 140 0.71 -2.79 3.88
C MET A 140 0.32 -4.11 4.53
N GLY A 141 1.25 -4.70 5.30
CA GLY A 141 0.99 -5.90 6.09
C GLY A 141 1.81 -7.13 5.70
N GLU A 142 2.67 -7.07 4.68
CA GLU A 142 3.56 -8.19 4.30
C GLU A 142 4.42 -8.67 5.48
N ASN A 143 4.87 -7.74 6.34
CA ASN A 143 5.64 -8.06 7.53
C ASN A 143 4.88 -8.94 8.55
N LEU A 144 3.54 -9.04 8.45
CA LEU A 144 2.72 -9.91 9.29
C LEU A 144 2.69 -11.36 8.77
N VAL A 145 3.10 -11.61 7.52
CA VAL A 145 3.02 -12.94 6.89
C VAL A 145 3.75 -13.99 7.72
N PRO A 146 5.03 -13.81 8.16
CA PRO A 146 5.71 -14.83 8.95
C PRO A 146 4.99 -15.15 10.26
N TRP A 147 4.53 -14.12 10.97
CA TRP A 147 3.76 -14.26 12.20
C TRP A 147 2.45 -15.02 11.99
N LEU A 148 1.74 -14.74 10.89
CA LEU A 148 0.49 -15.42 10.56
C LEU A 148 0.72 -16.87 10.12
N GLN A 149 1.84 -17.18 9.46
CA GLN A 149 2.22 -18.56 9.14
C GLN A 149 2.48 -19.36 10.41
N ASP A 150 3.20 -18.80 11.38
CA ASP A 150 3.45 -19.46 12.66
C ASP A 150 2.15 -19.72 13.43
N ILE A 151 1.26 -18.72 13.53
CA ILE A 151 -0.05 -18.90 14.17
C ILE A 151 -0.88 -19.97 13.45
N THR A 152 -0.83 -19.99 12.11
CA THR A 152 -1.54 -20.99 11.31
C THR A 152 -0.98 -22.39 11.57
N ALA A 153 0.34 -22.53 11.66
CA ALA A 153 1.00 -23.79 12.01
C ALA A 153 0.65 -24.24 13.44
N ASP A 154 0.66 -23.34 14.42
CA ASP A 154 0.25 -23.61 15.80
C ASP A 154 -1.18 -24.17 15.86
N ILE A 155 -2.14 -23.46 15.26
CA ILE A 155 -3.55 -23.88 15.24
C ILE A 155 -3.69 -25.23 14.54
N THR A 156 -2.97 -25.43 13.44
CA THR A 156 -3.02 -26.68 12.67
C THR A 156 -2.51 -27.87 13.49
N VAL A 157 -1.37 -27.71 14.17
CA VAL A 157 -0.79 -28.76 15.02
C VAL A 157 -1.73 -29.12 16.16
N VAL A 158 -2.27 -28.13 16.88
CA VAL A 158 -3.22 -28.36 17.97
C VAL A 158 -4.46 -29.11 17.45
N ALA A 159 -5.02 -28.69 16.31
CA ALA A 159 -6.19 -29.34 15.73
C ALA A 159 -5.91 -30.79 15.28
N LEU A 160 -4.73 -31.08 14.72
CA LEU A 160 -4.31 -32.44 14.34
C LEU A 160 -4.15 -33.34 15.58
N GLN A 161 -3.52 -32.83 16.64
CA GLN A 161 -3.37 -33.56 17.90
C GLN A 161 -4.72 -33.86 18.55
N LEU A 162 -5.64 -32.90 18.54
CA LEU A 162 -7.03 -33.12 19.00
C LEU A 162 -7.75 -34.20 18.18
N SER A 163 -7.36 -34.35 16.91
CA SER A 163 -7.89 -35.38 15.99
C SER A 163 -7.13 -36.70 16.06
N GLN A 164 -6.17 -36.85 16.97
CA GLN A 164 -5.31 -38.03 17.12
C GLN A 164 -4.47 -38.35 15.87
N ILE A 165 -4.15 -37.35 15.05
CA ILE A 165 -3.23 -37.49 13.91
C ILE A 165 -1.81 -37.16 14.39
N PRO A 166 -0.85 -38.10 14.30
CA PRO A 166 0.54 -37.82 14.64
C PRO A 166 1.10 -36.71 13.75
N VAL A 167 1.67 -35.68 14.37
CA VAL A 167 2.30 -34.56 13.67
C VAL A 167 3.58 -34.15 14.38
N TYR A 168 4.65 -34.00 13.59
CA TYR A 168 5.90 -33.40 14.03
C TYR A 168 6.10 -32.08 13.30
N ARG A 169 6.38 -31.00 14.05
CA ARG A 169 6.60 -29.66 13.48
C ARG A 169 8.09 -29.28 13.56
N GLU A 170 8.62 -28.81 12.44
CA GLU A 170 9.92 -28.16 12.35
C GLU A 170 9.78 -26.83 11.59
N GLY A 171 9.77 -25.72 12.32
CA GLY A 171 9.46 -24.41 11.73
C GLY A 171 8.07 -24.39 11.09
N LEU A 172 8.01 -24.15 9.78
CA LEU A 172 6.76 -24.15 8.99
C LEU A 172 6.45 -25.50 8.33
N TYR A 173 7.29 -26.52 8.55
CA TYR A 173 7.08 -27.87 8.04
C TYR A 173 6.34 -28.73 9.05
N LEU A 174 5.28 -29.40 8.59
CA LEU A 174 4.45 -30.32 9.35
C LEU A 174 4.58 -31.72 8.74
N SER A 175 5.25 -32.62 9.45
CA SER A 175 5.42 -34.02 9.04
C SER A 175 4.34 -34.89 9.68
N THR A 176 3.60 -35.61 8.84
CA THR A 176 2.55 -36.56 9.23
C THR A 176 2.83 -37.93 8.58
N PRO A 177 2.19 -39.02 9.03
CA PRO A 177 2.34 -40.33 8.38
C PRO A 177 1.99 -40.33 6.88
N THR A 178 1.11 -39.42 6.46
CA THR A 178 0.63 -39.31 5.08
C THR A 178 1.57 -38.48 4.20
N GLY A 179 2.40 -37.61 4.78
CA GLY A 179 3.31 -36.75 4.02
C GLY A 179 3.79 -35.51 4.78
N LEU A 180 4.63 -34.74 4.08
CA LEU A 180 5.20 -33.47 4.55
C LEU A 180 4.40 -32.29 3.99
N PHE A 181 3.93 -31.41 4.86
CA PHE A 181 3.20 -30.19 4.51
C PHE A 181 4.04 -28.97 4.85
N LEU A 182 4.02 -27.96 3.98
CA LEU A 182 4.64 -26.66 4.21
C LEU A 182 3.55 -25.61 4.33
N VAL A 183 3.54 -24.85 5.43
CA VAL A 183 2.69 -23.65 5.55
C VAL A 183 3.31 -22.53 4.72
N ALA A 184 3.09 -22.58 3.41
CA ALA A 184 3.59 -21.59 2.46
C ALA A 184 2.97 -20.20 2.70
N GLU A 185 3.54 -19.16 2.08
CA GLU A 185 3.08 -17.77 2.23
C GLU A 185 1.58 -17.60 1.89
N ALA A 186 1.09 -18.33 0.88
CA ALA A 186 -0.33 -18.35 0.51
C ALA A 186 -1.25 -18.88 1.62
N CYS A 187 -0.72 -19.68 2.56
CA CYS A 187 -1.46 -20.21 3.70
C CYS A 187 -1.47 -19.26 4.91
N SER A 188 -0.74 -18.14 4.88
CA SER A 188 -0.76 -17.14 5.97
C SER A 188 -2.14 -16.52 6.21
N GLY A 189 -3.01 -16.50 5.19
CA GLY A 189 -4.34 -15.89 5.29
C GLY A 189 -4.34 -14.36 5.29
N ILE A 190 -3.19 -13.71 5.05
CA ILE A 190 -3.06 -12.25 5.07
C ILE A 190 -4.07 -11.53 4.17
N ARG A 191 -4.31 -12.05 2.95
CA ARG A 191 -5.30 -11.54 1.99
C ARG A 191 -6.69 -11.40 2.62
N TYR A 192 -7.13 -12.47 3.29
CA TYR A 192 -8.46 -12.53 3.89
C TYR A 192 -8.53 -11.70 5.18
N LEU A 193 -7.44 -11.65 5.94
CA LEU A 193 -7.35 -10.80 7.13
C LEU A 193 -7.51 -9.31 6.76
N ILE A 194 -6.73 -8.80 5.81
CA ILE A 194 -6.79 -7.38 5.43
C ILE A 194 -8.18 -7.03 4.89
N ALA A 195 -8.75 -7.87 4.01
CA ALA A 195 -10.10 -7.68 3.49
C ALA A 195 -11.17 -7.70 4.61
N SER A 196 -11.06 -8.63 5.57
CA SER A 196 -11.94 -8.72 6.73
C SER A 196 -11.88 -7.47 7.60
N VAL A 197 -10.69 -6.96 7.90
CA VAL A 197 -10.53 -5.76 8.73
C VAL A 197 -11.11 -4.53 8.04
N ALA A 198 -10.86 -4.36 6.74
CA ALA A 198 -11.42 -3.25 5.96
C ALA A 198 -12.96 -3.31 5.96
N LEU A 199 -13.53 -4.44 5.56
CA LEU A 199 -14.98 -4.62 5.47
C LEU A 199 -15.66 -4.61 6.85
N GLY A 200 -15.02 -5.20 7.85
CA GLY A 200 -15.51 -5.24 9.23
C GLY A 200 -15.53 -3.86 9.87
N THR A 201 -14.52 -3.03 9.61
CA THR A 201 -14.49 -1.62 10.05
C THR A 201 -15.58 -0.80 9.37
N LEU A 202 -15.82 -1.03 8.07
CA LEU A 202 -16.95 -0.42 7.34
C LEU A 202 -18.29 -0.84 7.94
N TYR A 203 -18.49 -2.14 8.15
CA TYR A 203 -19.71 -2.70 8.74
C TYR A 203 -19.97 -2.12 10.13
N ALA A 204 -18.95 -2.09 10.99
CA ALA A 204 -19.03 -1.54 12.34
C ALA A 204 -19.49 -0.08 12.32
N TYR A 205 -18.91 0.73 11.44
CA TYR A 205 -19.27 2.14 11.29
C TYR A 205 -20.70 2.36 10.79
N LEU A 206 -21.18 1.50 9.88
CA LEU A 206 -22.52 1.62 9.31
C LEU A 206 -23.62 1.08 10.24
N THR A 207 -23.30 0.12 11.09
CA THR A 207 -24.27 -0.68 11.86
C THR A 207 -24.38 -0.26 13.33
N TYR A 208 -23.28 0.21 13.93
CA TYR A 208 -23.24 0.57 15.34
C TYR A 208 -23.01 2.06 15.56
N THR A 209 -23.66 2.62 16.57
CA THR A 209 -23.45 3.99 17.06
C THR A 209 -22.46 4.02 18.23
N SER A 210 -22.46 2.97 19.06
CA SER A 210 -21.54 2.83 20.19
C SER A 210 -20.11 2.54 19.74
N ARG A 211 -19.14 3.33 20.22
CA ARG A 211 -17.71 3.12 19.93
C ARG A 211 -17.18 1.82 20.50
N VAL A 212 -17.75 1.35 21.60
CA VAL A 212 -17.37 0.07 22.21
C VAL A 212 -17.81 -1.08 21.32
N LYS A 213 -19.05 -1.07 20.82
CA LYS A 213 -19.53 -2.07 19.86
C LYS A 213 -18.71 -2.08 18.58
N GLN A 214 -18.37 -0.88 18.07
CA GLN A 214 -17.48 -0.75 16.91
C GLN A 214 -16.10 -1.38 17.17
N ALA A 215 -15.48 -1.06 18.31
CA ALA A 215 -14.17 -1.61 18.66
C ALA A 215 -14.20 -3.14 18.83
N ILE A 216 -15.20 -3.69 19.53
CA ILE A 216 -15.38 -5.14 19.69
C ILE A 216 -15.53 -5.81 18.33
N PHE A 217 -16.34 -5.24 17.43
CA PHE A 217 -16.53 -5.81 16.10
C PHE A 217 -15.27 -5.72 15.23
N CYS A 218 -14.53 -4.61 15.30
CA CYS A 218 -13.23 -4.49 14.62
C CYS A 218 -12.21 -5.51 15.14
N ILE A 219 -12.19 -5.77 16.45
CA ILE A 219 -11.34 -6.83 17.05
C ILE A 219 -11.78 -8.20 16.53
N ALA A 220 -13.09 -8.47 16.48
CA ALA A 220 -13.60 -9.72 15.89
C ALA A 220 -13.20 -9.86 14.41
N ALA A 221 -13.24 -8.77 13.65
CA ALA A 221 -12.80 -8.75 12.25
C ALA A 221 -11.31 -9.05 12.04
N VAL A 222 -10.49 -8.99 13.10
CA VAL A 222 -9.09 -9.44 13.11
C VAL A 222 -9.00 -10.91 13.55
N ILE A 223 -9.61 -11.26 14.69
CA ILE A 223 -9.44 -12.57 15.34
C ILE A 223 -10.11 -13.69 14.53
N VAL A 224 -11.36 -13.47 14.10
CA VAL A 224 -12.17 -14.47 13.41
C VAL A 224 -11.48 -15.00 12.14
N PRO A 225 -10.99 -14.17 11.20
CA PRO A 225 -10.33 -14.69 10.00
C PRO A 225 -9.00 -15.39 10.29
N ILE A 226 -8.27 -15.03 11.35
CA ILE A 226 -7.03 -15.72 11.75
C ILE A 226 -7.36 -17.16 12.18
N VAL A 227 -8.33 -17.30 13.08
CA VAL A 227 -8.77 -18.62 13.57
C VAL A 227 -9.35 -19.44 12.42
N ALA A 228 -10.19 -18.83 11.59
CA ALA A 228 -10.79 -19.49 10.44
C ALA A 228 -9.72 -19.96 9.44
N ASN A 229 -8.66 -19.17 9.21
CA ASN A 229 -7.53 -19.57 8.37
C ASN A 229 -6.78 -20.80 8.92
N GLY A 230 -6.55 -20.84 10.24
CA GLY A 230 -5.98 -22.01 10.91
C GLY A 230 -6.85 -23.27 10.74
N ILE A 231 -8.17 -23.14 10.93
CA ILE A 231 -9.12 -24.24 10.68
C ILE A 231 -9.09 -24.68 9.21
N ARG A 232 -8.98 -23.74 8.26
CA ARG A 232 -8.85 -24.06 6.84
C ARG A 232 -7.58 -24.86 6.55
N ALA A 233 -6.44 -24.44 7.08
CA ALA A 233 -5.17 -25.14 6.91
C ALA A 233 -5.21 -26.55 7.50
N TYR A 234 -5.76 -26.69 8.71
CA TYR A 234 -6.03 -27.99 9.32
C TYR A 234 -6.94 -28.87 8.44
N GLY A 235 -8.03 -28.32 7.89
CA GLY A 235 -8.94 -29.06 7.01
C GLY A 235 -8.24 -29.66 5.79
N ILE A 236 -7.28 -28.93 5.21
CA ILE A 236 -6.47 -29.43 4.08
C ILE A 236 -5.62 -30.63 4.52
N VAL A 237 -4.91 -30.53 5.65
CA VAL A 237 -4.07 -31.63 6.16
C VAL A 237 -4.92 -32.83 6.56
N LEU A 238 -6.06 -32.61 7.21
CA LEU A 238 -7.00 -33.66 7.59
C LEU A 238 -7.52 -34.42 6.38
N ILE A 239 -8.01 -33.72 5.35
CA ILE A 239 -8.50 -34.35 4.11
C ILE A 239 -7.38 -35.14 3.45
N ALA A 240 -6.16 -34.58 3.43
CA ALA A 240 -4.99 -35.27 2.90
C ALA A 240 -4.69 -36.57 3.66
N SER A 241 -4.75 -36.54 5.00
CA SER A 241 -4.55 -37.71 5.86
C SER A 241 -5.63 -38.77 5.73
N LEU A 242 -6.89 -38.38 5.50
CA LEU A 242 -8.01 -39.31 5.36
C LEU A 242 -8.12 -39.93 3.96
N THR A 243 -7.54 -39.28 2.95
CA THR A 243 -7.69 -39.69 1.54
C THR A 243 -6.42 -40.24 0.92
N ASP A 244 -5.38 -40.50 1.73
CA ASP A 244 -4.04 -40.88 1.26
C ASP A 244 -3.52 -39.96 0.15
N MET A 245 -3.63 -38.65 0.37
CA MET A 245 -3.27 -37.59 -0.58
C MET A 245 -4.08 -37.55 -1.90
N LYS A 246 -5.04 -38.46 -2.14
CA LYS A 246 -5.76 -38.56 -3.42
C LYS A 246 -6.66 -37.36 -3.72
N HIS A 247 -7.27 -36.75 -2.69
CA HIS A 247 -8.16 -35.59 -2.83
C HIS A 247 -7.53 -34.27 -2.38
N ALA A 248 -6.28 -34.30 -1.89
CA ALA A 248 -5.55 -33.09 -1.47
C ALA A 248 -5.03 -32.26 -2.65
N VAL A 249 -5.02 -32.83 -3.87
CA VAL A 249 -4.40 -32.23 -5.07
C VAL A 249 -5.45 -31.73 -6.08
N GLY A 250 -6.76 -31.93 -5.84
CA GLY A 250 -7.81 -31.65 -6.81
C GLY A 250 -8.77 -30.55 -6.37
N VAL A 251 -8.72 -29.42 -7.09
CA VAL A 251 -9.46 -28.14 -6.94
C VAL A 251 -8.67 -27.07 -6.19
N ASP A 252 -8.50 -25.92 -6.86
CA ASP A 252 -7.70 -24.79 -6.39
C ASP A 252 -8.09 -24.38 -4.97
N HIS A 253 -7.15 -24.54 -4.03
CA HIS A 253 -7.24 -24.04 -2.66
C HIS A 253 -7.56 -22.53 -2.60
N LEU A 254 -7.37 -21.80 -3.71
CA LEU A 254 -7.78 -20.41 -3.91
C LEU A 254 -9.31 -20.24 -4.02
N ILE A 255 -10.00 -21.10 -4.79
CA ILE A 255 -11.47 -21.05 -4.98
C ILE A 255 -12.16 -21.42 -3.66
N TYR A 256 -11.70 -22.48 -3.00
CA TYR A 256 -12.19 -22.85 -1.68
C TYR A 256 -11.90 -21.77 -0.64
N GLY A 257 -10.74 -21.11 -0.72
CA GLY A 257 -10.39 -20.00 0.13
C GLY A 257 -11.41 -18.86 0.04
N TRP A 258 -11.84 -18.48 -1.17
CA TRP A 258 -12.83 -17.43 -1.39
C TRP A 258 -14.21 -17.79 -0.84
N LEU A 259 -14.68 -19.00 -1.10
CA LEU A 259 -15.97 -19.48 -0.59
C LEU A 259 -15.97 -19.56 0.93
N PHE A 260 -14.91 -20.12 1.51
CA PHE A 260 -14.74 -20.23 2.96
C PHE A 260 -14.70 -18.86 3.62
N PHE A 261 -13.93 -17.91 3.04
CA PHE A 261 -13.92 -16.52 3.51
C PHE A 261 -15.30 -15.87 3.45
N GLY A 262 -16.01 -16.03 2.33
CA GLY A 262 -17.37 -15.51 2.17
C GLY A 262 -18.33 -16.03 3.24
N LEU A 263 -18.26 -17.33 3.55
CA LEU A 263 -19.04 -17.94 4.63
C LEU A 263 -18.70 -17.34 6.01
N VAL A 264 -17.41 -17.21 6.32
CA VAL A 264 -16.94 -16.66 7.60
C VAL A 264 -17.39 -15.20 7.78
N ILE A 265 -17.23 -14.37 6.74
CA ILE A 265 -17.71 -12.98 6.76
C ILE A 265 -19.23 -12.91 6.87
N PHE A 266 -19.95 -13.76 6.14
CA PHE A 266 -21.41 -13.83 6.24
C PHE A 266 -21.87 -14.13 7.67
N ILE A 267 -21.28 -15.15 8.32
CA ILE A 267 -21.60 -15.50 9.71
C ILE A 267 -21.24 -14.33 10.64
N MET A 268 -20.08 -13.72 10.46
CA MET A 268 -19.64 -12.58 11.28
C MET A 268 -20.63 -11.40 11.16
N PHE A 269 -21.14 -11.12 9.96
CA PHE A 269 -22.09 -10.04 9.72
C PHE A 269 -23.48 -10.39 10.22
N PHE A 270 -23.92 -11.63 10.03
CA PHE A 270 -25.17 -12.14 10.54
C PHE A 270 -25.23 -12.02 12.07
N VAL A 271 -24.19 -12.48 12.77
CA VAL A 271 -24.08 -12.36 14.23
C VAL A 271 -24.01 -10.88 14.64
N GLY A 272 -23.23 -10.07 13.94
CA GLY A 272 -23.16 -8.62 14.20
C GLY A 272 -24.49 -7.90 14.02
N GLY A 273 -25.31 -8.35 13.08
CA GLY A 273 -26.62 -7.77 12.79
C GLY A 273 -27.58 -7.79 13.98
N PHE A 274 -27.49 -8.81 14.84
CA PHE A 274 -28.30 -8.88 16.07
C PHE A 274 -28.01 -7.76 17.06
N PHE A 275 -26.84 -7.14 17.00
CA PHE A 275 -26.42 -6.07 17.90
C PHE A 275 -26.59 -4.66 17.31
N ALA A 276 -27.19 -4.57 16.11
CA ALA A 276 -27.36 -3.32 15.37
C ALA A 276 -28.14 -2.28 16.17
N ASP A 277 -27.66 -1.04 16.17
CA ASP A 277 -28.32 0.05 16.86
C ASP A 277 -29.44 0.64 15.99
N LYS A 278 -30.53 1.12 16.64
CA LYS A 278 -31.58 1.84 15.93
C LYS A 278 -31.01 3.14 15.34
N PRO A 279 -31.44 3.54 14.12
CA PRO A 279 -30.94 4.75 13.50
C PRO A 279 -31.33 5.96 14.35
N VAL A 280 -30.33 6.63 14.94
CA VAL A 280 -30.52 7.91 15.60
C VAL A 280 -30.67 8.97 14.50
N GLN A 281 -31.85 9.58 14.40
CA GLN A 281 -32.02 10.75 13.55
C GLN A 281 -31.27 11.93 14.20
N VAL A 282 -30.19 12.36 13.57
CA VAL A 282 -29.49 13.57 13.98
C VAL A 282 -30.25 14.76 13.41
N SER A 283 -30.88 15.54 14.29
CA SER A 283 -31.50 16.82 13.94
C SER A 283 -30.43 17.79 13.43
N ALA A 284 -30.66 18.39 12.27
CA ALA A 284 -29.81 19.47 11.77
C ALA A 284 -30.00 20.70 12.66
N CYS A 285 -28.95 21.16 13.33
CA CYS A 285 -28.95 22.45 14.02
C CYS A 285 -27.92 23.39 13.39
N ASP A 286 -28.33 24.64 13.31
CA ASP A 286 -27.61 25.88 13.02
C ASP A 286 -27.24 26.22 11.57
N THR A 287 -27.33 27.53 11.30
CA THR A 287 -26.98 28.18 10.04
C THR A 287 -25.47 28.08 9.80
N ALA A 288 -25.05 27.30 8.81
CA ALA A 288 -23.66 27.17 8.40
C ALA A 288 -23.03 28.53 8.04
N GLU A 289 -21.97 28.90 8.76
CA GLU A 289 -21.15 30.09 8.48
C GLU A 289 -20.01 29.71 7.53
N ILE A 290 -19.90 30.42 6.41
CA ILE A 290 -18.83 30.19 5.42
C ILE A 290 -17.93 31.42 5.42
N LYS A 291 -16.73 31.31 5.99
CA LYS A 291 -15.73 32.40 5.92
C LYS A 291 -15.11 32.46 4.53
N PRO A 292 -14.74 33.65 4.02
CA PRO A 292 -14.03 33.75 2.75
C PRO A 292 -12.68 33.03 2.82
N LEU A 293 -12.36 32.24 1.80
CA LEU A 293 -11.10 31.50 1.71
C LEU A 293 -9.98 32.45 1.25
N PRO A 294 -8.93 32.69 2.06
CA PRO A 294 -7.82 33.54 1.63
C PRO A 294 -6.99 32.84 0.56
N LYS A 295 -6.59 33.58 -0.48
CA LYS A 295 -5.77 33.05 -1.59
C LYS A 295 -4.44 32.43 -1.12
N SER A 296 -3.90 32.89 0.00
CA SER A 296 -2.68 32.35 0.61
C SER A 296 -2.82 30.90 1.08
N VAL A 297 -4.03 30.37 1.30
CA VAL A 297 -4.24 28.92 1.55
C VAL A 297 -3.83 28.09 0.34
N LEU A 298 -4.24 28.51 -0.86
CA LEU A 298 -3.83 27.85 -2.10
C LEU A 298 -2.31 27.90 -2.27
N PHE A 299 -1.72 29.10 -2.15
CA PHE A 299 -0.29 29.28 -2.35
C PHE A 299 0.53 28.51 -1.31
N SER A 300 0.21 28.62 -0.01
CA SER A 300 0.94 27.90 1.05
C SER A 300 0.83 26.38 0.91
N GLY A 301 -0.37 25.86 0.63
CA GLY A 301 -0.56 24.43 0.38
C GLY A 301 0.22 23.95 -0.84
N ALA A 302 0.11 24.66 -1.97
CA ALA A 302 0.83 24.32 -3.19
C ALA A 302 2.35 24.40 -3.02
N SER A 303 2.87 25.41 -2.31
CA SER A 303 4.30 25.55 -2.02
C SER A 303 4.84 24.36 -1.21
N VAL A 304 4.07 23.86 -0.24
CA VAL A 304 4.47 22.66 0.54
C VAL A 304 4.42 21.41 -0.33
N LEU A 305 3.38 21.22 -1.15
CA LEU A 305 3.28 20.06 -2.05
C LEU A 305 4.36 20.04 -3.14
N LEU A 306 4.77 21.21 -3.64
CA LEU A 306 5.80 21.37 -4.67
C LEU A 306 7.22 21.33 -4.11
N LEU A 307 7.40 21.36 -2.79
CA LEU A 307 8.70 21.34 -2.13
C LEU A 307 9.59 20.17 -2.59
N PRO A 308 9.11 18.91 -2.68
CA PRO A 308 9.94 17.81 -3.15
C PRO A 308 10.39 17.97 -4.59
N LEU A 309 9.51 18.42 -5.48
CA LEU A 309 9.84 18.68 -6.88
C LEU A 309 10.91 19.77 -7.00
N LEU A 310 10.77 20.84 -6.23
CA LEU A 310 11.73 21.94 -6.19
C LEU A 310 13.09 21.49 -5.63
N ILE A 311 13.08 20.66 -4.60
CA ILE A 311 14.28 20.02 -4.04
C ILE A 311 14.94 19.13 -5.09
N SER A 312 14.20 18.27 -5.79
CA SER A 312 14.72 17.40 -6.86
C SER A 312 15.22 18.16 -8.10
N LEU A 313 14.72 19.37 -8.34
CA LEU A 313 15.17 20.23 -9.44
C LEU A 313 16.43 21.04 -9.07
N LEU A 314 16.51 21.50 -7.81
CA LEU A 314 17.61 22.35 -7.32
C LEU A 314 18.81 21.54 -6.84
N LEU A 315 18.56 20.41 -6.18
CA LEU A 315 19.61 19.45 -5.85
C LEU A 315 19.73 18.54 -7.07
N PRO A 316 20.88 18.50 -7.77
CA PRO A 316 21.13 17.39 -8.67
C PRO A 316 20.87 16.13 -7.85
N PRO A 317 20.07 15.17 -8.35
CA PRO A 317 19.71 14.04 -7.52
C PRO A 317 21.01 13.46 -7.01
N LEU A 318 21.11 13.30 -5.69
CA LEU A 318 22.26 12.67 -5.07
C LEU A 318 22.51 11.27 -5.66
N ALA A 319 21.51 10.73 -6.38
CA ALA A 319 21.52 9.51 -7.15
C ALA A 319 21.72 9.65 -8.69
N GLN A 320 21.92 10.86 -9.28
CA GLN A 320 22.30 10.96 -10.70
C GLN A 320 23.75 10.55 -10.88
N GLN A 321 23.82 9.23 -11.09
CA GLN A 321 24.90 8.44 -11.63
C GLN A 321 26.14 8.48 -10.73
N PRO A 322 26.67 7.32 -10.30
CA PRO A 322 28.12 7.25 -10.30
C PRO A 322 28.49 7.66 -11.73
N ARG A 323 28.95 8.91 -11.92
CA ARG A 323 29.89 9.18 -12.99
C ARG A 323 30.95 8.17 -12.68
N TYR A 324 30.90 7.01 -13.34
CA TYR A 324 31.96 6.06 -13.28
C TYR A 324 33.18 6.92 -13.58
N TYR A 325 34.04 7.13 -12.58
CA TYR A 325 35.30 7.85 -12.77
C TYR A 325 36.19 6.87 -13.52
N VAL A 326 35.74 6.44 -14.71
CA VAL A 326 36.45 5.59 -15.65
C VAL A 326 37.37 6.43 -16.52
N GLN A 327 37.23 7.76 -16.54
CA GLN A 327 38.16 8.65 -17.26
C GLN A 327 39.64 8.39 -16.95
N PRO A 328 40.08 8.30 -15.67
CA PRO A 328 41.47 7.97 -15.33
C PRO A 328 41.88 6.57 -15.79
N LEU A 329 40.94 5.61 -15.72
CA LEU A 329 41.18 4.21 -16.07
C LEU A 329 41.25 4.00 -17.59
N GLN A 330 40.38 4.66 -18.34
CA GLN A 330 40.32 4.67 -19.80
C GLN A 330 41.56 5.34 -20.41
N GLN A 331 42.10 6.38 -19.77
CA GLN A 331 43.36 7.02 -20.18
C GLN A 331 44.60 6.13 -19.93
N SER A 332 44.51 5.19 -19.00
CA SER A 332 45.60 4.28 -18.65
C SER A 332 45.58 2.97 -19.45
N LEU A 333 44.53 2.75 -20.25
CA LEU A 333 44.33 1.54 -21.05
C LEU A 333 44.58 1.84 -22.52
N THR A 334 45.33 0.96 -23.21
CA THR A 334 45.37 0.98 -24.67
C THR A 334 44.15 0.23 -25.22
N PRO A 335 43.41 0.78 -26.20
CA PRO A 335 42.24 0.11 -26.77
C PRO A 335 42.60 -1.25 -27.36
N VAL A 336 41.73 -2.23 -27.14
CA VAL A 336 41.83 -3.57 -27.73
C VAL A 336 41.38 -3.52 -29.19
N ALA A 337 42.10 -4.19 -30.09
CA ALA A 337 41.64 -4.38 -31.48
C ALA A 337 40.38 -5.27 -31.53
N GLU A 338 39.47 -5.00 -32.46
CA GLU A 338 38.15 -5.68 -32.59
C GLU A 338 38.19 -7.22 -32.68
N SER A 339 39.36 -7.84 -32.83
CA SER A 339 39.55 -9.28 -33.01
C SER A 339 39.67 -10.11 -31.73
N VAL A 340 39.54 -9.52 -30.53
CA VAL A 340 39.66 -10.26 -29.25
C VAL A 340 38.27 -10.58 -28.69
N MET A 341 38.03 -11.86 -28.40
CA MET A 341 36.83 -12.33 -27.71
C MET A 341 36.81 -11.80 -26.26
N LEU A 342 36.00 -10.77 -26.01
CA LEU A 342 35.78 -10.22 -24.69
C LEU A 342 34.71 -11.00 -23.93
N PRO A 343 34.77 -11.03 -22.58
CA PRO A 343 33.67 -11.53 -21.77
C PRO A 343 32.38 -10.79 -22.08
N LYS A 344 31.27 -11.53 -22.20
CA LYS A 344 29.97 -10.94 -22.52
C LYS A 344 29.07 -10.98 -21.29
N PHE A 345 28.98 -9.83 -20.64
CA PHE A 345 28.17 -9.63 -19.45
C PHE A 345 26.85 -8.97 -19.84
N THR A 346 25.79 -9.76 -19.90
CA THR A 346 24.44 -9.27 -20.24
C THR A 346 23.96 -8.23 -19.23
N ASP A 347 23.23 -7.23 -19.71
CA ASP A 347 22.58 -6.16 -18.91
C ASP A 347 23.52 -5.19 -18.19
N SER A 348 24.81 -5.16 -18.54
CA SER A 348 25.74 -4.13 -18.07
C SER A 348 25.23 -2.72 -18.42
N SER A 349 25.48 -1.75 -17.53
CA SER A 349 25.15 -0.34 -17.76
C SER A 349 26.28 0.42 -18.45
N ALA A 350 27.53 -0.05 -18.30
CA ALA A 350 28.70 0.43 -19.00
C ALA A 350 29.78 -0.67 -19.02
N GLU A 351 30.61 -0.71 -20.05
CA GLU A 351 31.74 -1.65 -20.17
C GLU A 351 33.03 -0.89 -20.49
N LEU A 352 34.13 -1.35 -19.91
CA LEU A 352 35.47 -0.84 -20.16
C LEU A 352 36.40 -2.03 -20.43
N ALA A 353 37.00 -2.07 -21.61
CA ALA A 353 37.96 -3.09 -22.01
C ALA A 353 39.23 -2.44 -22.55
N GLY A 354 40.39 -3.00 -22.22
CA GLY A 354 41.68 -2.43 -22.59
C GLY A 354 42.84 -3.35 -22.20
N THR A 355 44.03 -3.07 -22.72
CA THR A 355 45.26 -3.66 -22.17
C THR A 355 46.00 -2.62 -21.35
N TRP A 356 46.44 -3.02 -20.16
CA TRP A 356 47.35 -2.25 -19.34
C TRP A 356 48.76 -2.80 -19.52
N GLN A 357 49.70 -1.94 -19.91
CA GLN A 357 51.10 -2.30 -20.15
C GLN A 357 51.93 -1.85 -18.94
N GLN A 358 52.53 -2.81 -18.23
CA GLN A 358 53.53 -2.53 -17.22
C GLN A 358 54.80 -3.30 -17.53
N GLN A 359 55.87 -2.56 -17.86
CA GLN A 359 57.17 -3.12 -18.24
C GLN A 359 57.10 -4.09 -19.44
N GLN A 360 57.21 -5.40 -19.21
CA GLN A 360 57.19 -6.47 -20.23
C GLN A 360 55.89 -7.29 -20.21
N HIS A 361 54.93 -6.96 -19.33
CA HIS A 361 53.70 -7.73 -19.15
C HIS A 361 52.51 -6.97 -19.73
N GLN A 362 51.74 -7.66 -20.59
CA GLN A 362 50.47 -7.18 -21.12
C GLN A 362 49.34 -7.77 -20.28
N ILE A 363 48.62 -6.94 -19.52
CA ILE A 363 47.50 -7.38 -18.70
C ILE A 363 46.20 -6.94 -19.38
N TRP A 364 45.32 -7.91 -19.64
CA TRP A 364 43.99 -7.66 -20.18
C TRP A 364 43.05 -7.21 -19.05
N PHE A 365 42.40 -6.07 -19.24
CA PHE A 365 41.44 -5.52 -18.30
C PHE A 365 40.06 -5.47 -18.94
N TYR A 366 39.07 -6.01 -18.22
CA TYR A 366 37.66 -5.90 -18.57
C TYR A 366 36.89 -5.57 -17.29
N ALA A 367 36.05 -4.54 -17.34
CA ALA A 367 35.12 -4.18 -16.27
C ALA A 367 33.73 -3.90 -16.86
N ALA A 368 32.73 -4.61 -16.35
CA ALA A 368 31.32 -4.31 -16.58
C ALA A 368 30.74 -3.67 -15.32
N PHE A 369 30.04 -2.55 -15.49
CA PHE A 369 29.42 -1.82 -14.40
C PHE A 369 27.90 -2.05 -14.42
N TYR A 370 27.34 -2.39 -13.26
CA TYR A 370 25.91 -2.63 -13.10
C TYR A 370 25.29 -1.56 -12.22
N GLN A 371 24.28 -0.86 -12.75
CA GLN A 371 23.47 0.05 -11.95
C GLN A 371 22.20 -0.67 -11.52
N HIS A 372 21.91 -0.67 -10.22
CA HIS A 372 20.61 -1.16 -9.73
C HIS A 372 19.53 -0.17 -10.17
N THR A 373 18.83 -0.55 -11.23
CA THR A 373 17.62 0.09 -11.74
C THR A 373 16.57 -1.01 -11.79
N ASP A 374 15.30 -0.68 -11.56
CA ASP A 374 14.21 -1.64 -11.30
C ASP A 374 14.05 -2.75 -12.36
N ASP A 375 14.60 -2.58 -13.56
CA ASP A 375 14.52 -3.52 -14.68
C ASP A 375 15.80 -4.35 -14.95
N LYS A 376 16.90 -4.17 -14.20
CA LYS A 376 18.18 -4.86 -14.48
C LYS A 376 18.67 -5.70 -13.30
N LYS A 377 18.84 -7.01 -13.53
CA LYS A 377 19.47 -7.92 -12.55
C LYS A 377 20.97 -7.64 -12.49
N LEU A 378 21.49 -7.36 -11.29
CA LEU A 378 22.92 -7.04 -11.07
C LEU A 378 23.85 -8.19 -11.48
N VAL A 379 23.42 -9.44 -11.29
CA VAL A 379 24.11 -10.66 -11.72
C VAL A 379 23.05 -11.70 -12.06
N SER A 380 23.14 -12.32 -13.25
CA SER A 380 22.25 -13.42 -13.64
C SER A 380 23.05 -14.60 -14.19
N TRP A 381 22.40 -15.76 -14.29
CA TRP A 381 23.00 -16.98 -14.85
C TRP A 381 23.45 -16.85 -16.32
N HIS A 382 23.00 -15.79 -17.01
CA HIS A 382 23.42 -15.46 -18.38
C HIS A 382 24.81 -14.80 -18.46
N ASN A 383 25.35 -14.30 -17.34
CA ASN A 383 26.67 -13.71 -17.30
C ASN A 383 27.74 -14.81 -17.35
N GLN A 384 28.30 -15.05 -18.54
CA GLN A 384 29.31 -16.07 -18.77
C GLN A 384 30.63 -15.43 -19.21
N PRO A 385 31.79 -15.86 -18.66
CA PRO A 385 33.09 -15.29 -19.02
C PRO A 385 33.42 -15.46 -20.50
N TYR A 386 32.89 -16.51 -21.13
CA TYR A 386 33.02 -16.80 -22.56
C TYR A 386 31.72 -17.49 -23.00
N GLN A 387 31.04 -16.97 -24.02
CA GLN A 387 30.00 -17.72 -24.74
C GLN A 387 30.71 -18.55 -25.81
N ALA A 388 30.36 -19.84 -25.90
CA ALA A 388 30.83 -20.73 -26.96
C ALA A 388 30.22 -20.36 -28.31
#